data_AF-A0A5J9U431-F1
#
_entry.id   AF-A0A5J9U431-F1
#
_cell.length_a   1.000
_cell.length_b   1.000
_cell.length_c   1.000
_cell.angle_alpha   90.00
_cell.angle_beta   90.00
_cell.angle_gamma   90.00
#
_symmetry.space_group_name_H-M   'P 1'
#
loop_
_entity.id
_entity.type
_entity.pdbx_description
1 polymer ?
#
loop_
_entity_poly.entity_id
_entity_poly.type
_entity_poly.pdbx_seq_one_letter_code
_entity_poly.pdbx_strand_id
1 'polypeptide(L)' 'MATSARNGFMLLVMAMAATLSMASLVAGTLQYDFYSKTSCPKAEEAVRNATRDIISNNHTMGAAFMRLFFHDCFVRN' A
#
# COMPACT_ATOMS: atom_id res chain seq x y z
N MET A 1 -25.39 -40.79 12.55
CA MET A 1 -25.57 -39.86 11.42
C MET A 1 -25.49 -38.40 11.86
N ALA A 2 -26.19 -37.96 12.92
CA ALA A 2 -26.12 -36.57 13.42
C ALA A 2 -24.74 -36.14 13.98
N THR A 3 -23.96 -37.05 14.57
CA THR A 3 -22.62 -36.77 15.12
C THR A 3 -21.58 -36.49 14.03
N SER A 4 -21.68 -37.16 12.88
CA SER A 4 -20.79 -36.96 11.73
C SER A 4 -21.04 -35.61 11.05
N ALA A 5 -22.31 -35.21 10.92
CA ALA A 5 -22.67 -33.88 10.41
C ALA A 5 -22.23 -32.75 11.35
N ARG A 6 -22.33 -32.96 12.68
CA ARG A 6 -21.88 -31.98 13.69
C ARG A 6 -20.36 -31.79 13.67
N ASN A 7 -19.61 -32.89 13.52
CA ASN A 7 -18.15 -32.85 13.41
C ASN A 7 -17.71 -32.21 12.08
N GLY A 8 -18.41 -32.50 10.98
CA GLY A 8 -18.16 -31.86 9.68
C GLY A 8 -18.41 -30.35 9.71
N PHE A 9 -19.49 -29.92 10.36
CA PHE A 9 -19.78 -28.50 10.56
C PHE A 9 -18.72 -27.79 11.41
N MET A 10 -18.27 -28.40 12.53
CA MET A 10 -17.20 -27.84 13.35
C MET A 10 -15.86 -27.73 12.59
N LEU A 11 -15.53 -28.73 11.75
CA LEU A 11 -14.33 -28.68 10.90
C LEU A 11 -14.39 -27.54 9.87
N LEU A 12 -15.56 -27.30 9.27
CA LEU A 12 -15.76 -26.19 8.33
C LEU A 12 -15.59 -24.83 9.01
N VAL A 13 -16.13 -24.65 10.22
CA VAL A 13 -16.00 -23.41 10.99
C VAL A 13 -14.53 -23.15 11.36
N MET A 14 -13.79 -24.17 11.79
CA MET A 14 -12.37 -24.04 12.11
C MET A 14 -11.52 -23.72 10.87
N ALA A 15 -11.86 -24.31 9.71
CA ALA A 15 -11.20 -24.00 8.44
C ALA A 15 -11.43 -22.55 8.01
N MET A 16 -12.66 -22.04 8.12
CA MET A 16 -12.97 -20.64 7.83
C MET A 16 -12.22 -19.68 8.78
N ALA A 17 -12.20 -19.97 10.07
CA ALA A 17 -11.46 -19.17 11.05
C ALA A 17 -9.94 -19.13 10.77
N ALA A 18 -9.36 -20.25 10.33
CA ALA A 18 -7.95 -20.32 9.96
C ALA A 18 -7.63 -19.45 8.72
N THR A 19 -8.53 -19.39 7.73
CA THR A 19 -8.33 -18.52 6.54
C THR A 19 -8.40 -17.03 6.87
N LEU A 20 -9.22 -16.62 7.83
CA LEU A 20 -9.31 -15.20 8.25
C LEU A 20 -8.06 -14.74 9.01
N SER A 21 -7.37 -15.64 9.73
CA SER A 21 -6.18 -15.32 10.53
C SER A 21 -4.95 -14.93 9.69
N MET A 22 -4.90 -15.33 8.41
CA MET A 22 -3.79 -15.02 7.49
C MET A 22 -3.88 -13.62 6.85
N ALA A 23 -4.96 -12.87 7.12
CA ALA A 23 -5.18 -11.55 6.50
C ALA A 23 -4.27 -10.43 7.03
N SER A 24 -3.47 -10.67 8.07
CA SER A 24 -2.86 -9.60 8.87
C SER A 24 -1.35 -9.38 8.69
N LEU A 25 -0.71 -9.92 7.64
CA LEU A 25 0.76 -9.81 7.48
C LEU A 25 1.25 -9.31 6.11
N VAL A 26 0.41 -8.65 5.32
CA VAL A 26 0.91 -7.90 4.16
C VAL A 26 1.32 -6.50 4.62
N ALA A 27 2.62 -6.32 4.88
CA ALA A 27 3.25 -5.06 4.55
C ALA A 27 3.09 -4.91 3.03
N GLY A 28 2.26 -3.95 2.59
CA GLY A 28 1.98 -3.73 1.17
C GLY A 28 3.28 -3.67 0.38
N THR A 29 3.47 -4.59 -0.56
CA THR A 29 4.63 -4.55 -1.44
C THR A 29 4.47 -3.37 -2.40
N LEU A 30 5.53 -2.56 -2.53
CA LEU A 30 5.57 -1.52 -3.55
C LEU A 30 5.53 -2.18 -4.93
N GLN A 31 4.73 -1.61 -5.82
CA GLN A 31 4.60 -2.07 -7.21
C GLN A 31 4.70 -0.87 -8.14
N TYR A 32 5.32 -1.08 -9.30
CA TYR A 32 5.27 -0.11 -10.38
C TYR A 32 3.83 0.08 -10.85
N ASP A 33 3.53 1.28 -11.33
CA ASP A 33 2.22 1.64 -11.89
C ASP A 33 1.05 1.37 -10.93
N PHE A 34 1.29 1.45 -9.61
CA PHE A 34 0.28 1.14 -8.59
C PHE A 34 -1.03 1.92 -8.79
N TYR A 35 -0.95 3.19 -9.21
CA TYR A 35 -2.11 4.05 -9.43
C TYR A 35 -2.72 3.94 -10.83
N SER A 36 -2.05 3.27 -11.77
CA SER A 36 -2.35 3.31 -13.21
C SER A 36 -3.72 2.72 -13.58
N LYS A 37 -4.18 1.70 -12.85
CA LYS A 37 -5.31 0.87 -13.30
C LYS A 37 -6.68 1.36 -12.83
N THR A 38 -6.82 1.77 -11.58
CA THR A 38 -8.14 1.91 -10.94
C THR A 38 -8.34 3.17 -10.12
N SER A 39 -7.26 3.94 -9.86
CA SER A 39 -7.31 5.01 -8.87
C SER A 39 -7.00 6.37 -9.47
N CYS A 40 -5.77 6.57 -9.95
CA CYS A 40 -5.34 7.84 -10.52
C CYS A 40 -4.28 7.60 -11.61
N PRO A 41 -4.71 7.31 -12.85
CA PRO A 41 -3.79 6.93 -13.92
C PRO A 41 -2.76 8.00 -14.28
N LYS A 42 -3.06 9.27 -13.97
CA LYS A 42 -2.18 10.42 -14.25
C LYS A 42 -1.39 10.89 -13.02
N ALA A 43 -1.36 10.10 -11.93
CA ALA A 43 -0.70 10.52 -10.70
C ALA A 43 0.78 10.88 -10.91
N GLU A 44 1.54 10.00 -11.56
CA GLU A 44 2.97 10.22 -11.81
C GLU A 44 3.22 11.40 -12.75
N GLU A 45 2.41 11.53 -13.81
CA GLU A 45 2.48 12.65 -14.75
C GLU A 45 2.20 13.99 -14.05
N ALA A 46 1.14 14.05 -13.24
CA ALA A 46 0.75 15.24 -12.51
C ALA A 46 1.83 15.68 -11.52
N VAL A 47 2.35 14.74 -10.72
CA VAL A 47 3.43 15.03 -9.76
C VAL A 47 4.69 15.51 -10.49
N ARG A 48 5.05 14.86 -11.61
CA ARG A 48 6.22 15.25 -12.41
C ARG A 48 6.09 16.65 -12.98
N ASN A 49 4.93 17.00 -13.54
CA ASN A 49 4.71 18.33 -14.12
C ASN A 49 4.74 19.42 -13.05
N ALA A 50 4.01 19.24 -11.95
CA ALA A 50 4.02 20.19 -10.84
C ALA A 50 5.43 20.38 -10.24
N THR A 51 6.17 19.29 -10.03
CA THR A 51 7.53 19.35 -9.47
C THR A 51 8.49 20.06 -10.42
N ARG A 52 8.36 19.84 -11.74
CA ARG A 52 9.17 20.53 -12.76
C ARG A 52 8.92 22.03 -12.74
N ASP A 53 7.66 22.45 -12.69
CA ASP A 53 7.30 23.86 -12.66
C ASP A 53 7.87 24.53 -11.39
N ILE A 54 7.71 23.88 -10.23
CA ILE A 54 8.25 24.37 -8.96
C ILE A 54 9.78 24.50 -9.00
N ILE A 55 10.48 23.48 -9.51
CA ILE A 55 11.94 23.50 -9.61
C ILE A 55 12.39 24.56 -10.60
N SER A 56 11.72 24.73 -11.74
CA SER A 56 12.08 25.74 -12.73
C SER A 56 11.97 27.17 -12.17
N ASN A 57 11.01 27.41 -11.26
CA ASN A 57 10.85 28.67 -10.57
C ASN A 57 11.89 28.85 -9.44
N ASN A 58 12.30 27.76 -8.78
CA ASN A 58 13.33 27.78 -7.75
C ASN A 58 14.13 26.48 -7.73
N HIS A 59 15.36 26.52 -8.25
CA HIS A 59 16.22 25.34 -8.37
C HIS A 59 16.57 24.68 -7.03
N THR A 60 16.51 25.41 -5.91
CA THR A 60 16.79 24.83 -4.57
C THR A 60 15.72 23.83 -4.12
N MET A 61 14.52 23.87 -4.71
CA MET A 61 13.39 23.02 -4.33
C MET A 61 13.65 21.54 -4.58
N GLY A 62 14.44 21.18 -5.60
CA GLY A 62 14.79 19.78 -5.85
C GLY A 62 15.51 19.14 -4.66
N ALA A 63 16.49 19.85 -4.08
CA ALA A 63 17.19 19.42 -2.88
C ALA A 63 16.28 19.43 -1.64
N ALA A 64 15.38 20.40 -1.55
CA ALA A 64 14.42 20.47 -0.45
C ALA A 64 13.45 19.27 -0.44
N PHE A 65 12.94 18.84 -1.60
CA PHE A 65 12.08 17.66 -1.71
C PHE A 65 12.79 16.37 -1.29
N MET A 66 14.04 16.18 -1.71
CA MET A 66 14.85 15.03 -1.28
C MET A 66 15.08 15.02 0.24
N ARG A 67 15.38 16.19 0.82
CA ARG A 67 15.55 16.32 2.28
C ARG A 67 14.26 15.98 3.02
N LEU A 68 13.11 16.49 2.55
CA LEU A 68 11.82 16.21 3.16
C LEU A 68 11.50 14.71 3.11
N PHE A 69 11.67 14.08 1.95
CA PHE A 69 11.45 12.63 1.80
C PHE A 69 12.33 11.81 2.76
N PHE A 70 13.61 12.17 2.88
CA PHE A 70 14.52 11.54 3.83
C PHE A 70 14.07 11.76 5.27
N HIS A 71 13.72 13.00 5.63
CA HIS A 71 13.30 13.35 6.98
C HIS A 71 12.06 12.55 7.41
N ASP A 72 11.05 12.43 6.55
CA ASP A 72 9.82 11.68 6.83
C ASP A 72 10.07 10.17 6.95
N CYS A 73 11.02 9.63 6.18
CA CYS A 73 11.31 8.20 6.19
C CYS A 73 12.22 7.78 7.35
N PHE A 74 13.18 8.62 7.72
CA PHE A 74 14.20 8.28 8.72
C PHE A 74 13.85 8.76 10.14
N VAL A 75 13.04 9.80 10.30
CA VAL A 75 12.57 10.26 11.61
C VAL A 75 11.19 9.66 11.88
N ARG A 76 11.18 8.38 12.28
CA ARG A 76 9.96 7.66 12.64
C ARG A 76 10.05 7.23 14.11
N ASN A 77 9.25 7.86 14.97
CA ASN A 77 9.11 7.48 16.37
C ASN A 77 8.25 6.22 16.51
#